data_AF-A0A932DA39-F1
#
_entry.id   AF-A0A932DA39-F1
#
_cell.length_a   1.000
_cell.length_b   1.000
_cell.length_c   1.000
_cell.angle_alpha   90.00
_cell.angle_beta   90.00
_cell.angle_gamma   90.00
#
_symmetry.space_group_name_H-M   'P 1'
#
loop_
_entity.id
_entity.type
_entity.pdbx_description
1 polymer ?
#
loop_
_entity_poly.entity_id
_entity_poly.type
_entity_poly.pdbx_seq_one_letter_code
_entity_poly.pdbx_strand_id
1 'polypeptide(L)'
;MKAKNALTNLGSITAGGNVLVGDPTTNRVGKASKRAAYYPPGCIGADLAKRNYVRYLVERYHEHREADVRFGRTDRFHYSVIFKNIEARFQAPTYFIPEARFEELADYLQGRIDNTMLGRVNAKRGIANYESFDEYVMQHMAAPVAG
;
A
#
# COMPACT_ATOMS: atom_id res chain seq x y z
N MET A 1 -44.95 17.05 -13.78
CA MET A 1 -44.67 16.64 -15.18
C MET A 1 -43.18 16.34 -15.35
N LYS A 2 -42.79 15.07 -15.48
CA LYS A 2 -42.02 14.50 -16.62
C LYS A 2 -41.58 13.06 -16.29
N ALA A 3 -41.81 12.20 -17.28
CA ALA A 3 -41.76 10.75 -17.27
C ALA A 3 -40.33 10.19 -17.34
N LYS A 4 -40.07 9.06 -16.67
CA LYS A 4 -39.85 7.70 -17.21
C LYS A 4 -38.79 7.59 -18.32
N ASN A 5 -37.78 6.77 -18.05
CA ASN A 5 -37.21 5.83 -19.03
C ASN A 5 -36.93 4.50 -18.30
N ALA A 6 -37.95 3.65 -18.26
CA ALA A 6 -37.79 2.24 -17.95
C ALA A 6 -37.74 1.52 -19.30
N LEU A 7 -36.58 0.93 -19.62
CA LEU A 7 -36.44 0.03 -20.76
C LEU A 7 -37.14 -1.29 -20.41
N THR A 8 -38.31 -1.44 -21.00
CA THR A 8 -39.06 -2.68 -21.14
C THR A 8 -38.25 -3.70 -21.93
N ASN A 9 -38.10 -4.92 -21.41
CA ASN A 9 -38.00 -6.07 -22.29
C ASN A 9 -39.26 -6.93 -22.09
N LEU A 10 -40.01 -7.04 -23.19
CA LEU A 10 -41.27 -7.77 -23.30
C LEU A 10 -40.97 -9.27 -23.40
N GLY A 11 -41.49 -10.01 -22.44
CA GLY A 11 -41.69 -11.45 -22.57
C GLY A 11 -43.09 -11.77 -22.06
N SER A 12 -44.08 -11.64 -22.93
CA SER A 12 -45.44 -12.12 -22.69
C SER A 12 -45.43 -13.63 -22.47
N ILE A 13 -45.84 -14.09 -21.28
CA ILE A 13 -46.22 -15.48 -21.05
C ILE A 13 -47.65 -15.47 -20.53
N THR A 14 -48.61 -15.53 -21.46
CA THR A 14 -50.02 -15.73 -21.13
C THR A 14 -50.27 -17.21 -20.90
N ALA A 15 -50.98 -17.48 -19.80
CA ALA A 15 -51.69 -18.71 -19.44
C ALA A 15 -50.86 -19.94 -19.00
N GLY A 16 -50.94 -20.23 -17.69
CA GLY A 16 -50.98 -21.64 -17.24
C GLY A 16 -50.01 -22.11 -16.16
N GLY A 17 -49.31 -21.26 -15.40
CA GLY A 17 -48.38 -21.74 -14.37
C GLY A 17 -48.31 -20.85 -13.14
N ASN A 18 -48.61 -21.41 -11.97
CA ASN A 18 -48.43 -20.74 -10.68
C ASN A 18 -46.94 -20.42 -10.47
N VAL A 19 -46.58 -19.14 -10.50
CA VAL A 19 -45.24 -18.68 -10.13
C VAL A 19 -45.15 -18.71 -8.61
N LEU A 20 -44.38 -19.66 -8.07
CA LEU A 20 -43.89 -19.61 -6.70
C LEU A 20 -42.96 -18.40 -6.60
N VAL A 21 -43.44 -17.32 -6.01
CA VAL A 21 -42.62 -16.15 -5.64
C VAL A 21 -41.70 -16.61 -4.52
N GLY A 22 -40.50 -17.07 -4.89
CA GLY A 22 -39.43 -17.33 -3.94
C GLY A 22 -39.01 -16.02 -3.25
N ASP A 23 -38.87 -16.07 -1.93
CA ASP A 23 -38.39 -14.96 -1.11
C ASP A 23 -37.11 -14.33 -1.69
N PRO A 24 -36.92 -13.01 -1.57
CA PRO A 24 -35.68 -12.37 -2.00
C PRO A 24 -34.52 -12.84 -1.10
N THR A 25 -33.77 -13.83 -1.57
CA THR A 25 -32.48 -14.20 -0.97
C THR A 25 -31.54 -13.00 -1.05
N THR A 26 -31.31 -12.36 0.10
CA THR A 26 -30.34 -11.28 0.24
C THR A 26 -28.94 -11.89 0.23
N ASN A 27 -28.28 -11.88 -0.93
CA ASN A 27 -26.86 -12.26 -1.03
C ASN A 27 -26.01 -11.19 -0.32
N ARG A 28 -25.77 -11.36 0.98
CA ARG A 28 -24.72 -10.63 1.70
C ARG A 28 -23.37 -11.09 1.15
N VAL A 29 -22.80 -10.33 0.21
CA VAL A 29 -21.41 -10.49 -0.21
C VAL A 29 -20.54 -10.16 1.02
N GLY A 30 -20.15 -11.19 1.78
CA GLY A 30 -19.20 -11.05 2.87
C GLY A 30 -17.91 -10.43 2.32
N LYS A 31 -17.36 -9.45 3.03
CA LYS A 31 -16.10 -8.81 2.69
C LYS A 31 -15.05 -9.90 2.52
N ALA A 32 -14.61 -10.15 1.28
CA ALA A 32 -13.63 -11.17 0.99
C ALA A 32 -12.42 -10.98 1.93
N SER A 33 -12.08 -12.03 2.68
CA SER A 33 -10.85 -12.08 3.46
C SER A 33 -9.70 -11.75 2.50
N LYS A 34 -8.98 -10.65 2.76
CA LYS A 34 -7.82 -10.26 1.96
C LYS A 34 -6.75 -11.33 2.21
N ARG A 35 -6.69 -12.35 1.35
CA ARG A 35 -5.57 -13.31 1.36
C ARG A 35 -4.28 -12.51 1.21
N ALA A 36 -3.29 -12.84 2.03
CA ALA A 36 -1.96 -12.28 1.88
C ALA A 36 -1.48 -12.49 0.44
N ALA A 37 -0.90 -11.45 -0.17
CA ALA A 37 -0.42 -11.54 -1.53
C ALA A 37 0.66 -12.64 -1.61
N TYR A 38 0.54 -13.51 -2.61
CA TYR A 38 1.56 -14.50 -2.91
C TYR A 38 2.74 -13.80 -3.58
N TYR A 39 3.94 -14.00 -3.04
CA TYR A 39 5.19 -13.46 -3.55
C TYR A 39 6.07 -14.61 -4.05
N PRO A 40 6.46 -14.62 -5.33
CA PRO A 40 7.41 -15.61 -5.85
C PRO A 40 8.74 -15.56 -5.10
N PRO A 41 9.44 -16.69 -4.93
CA PRO A 41 10.78 -16.69 -4.33
C PRO A 41 11.75 -15.82 -5.15
N GLY A 42 12.64 -15.11 -4.47
CA GLY A 42 13.62 -14.21 -5.10
C GLY A 42 13.13 -12.77 -5.31
N CYS A 43 11.89 -12.44 -4.92
CA CYS A 43 11.43 -11.05 -4.81
C CYS A 43 11.40 -10.57 -3.35
N ILE A 44 11.53 -9.27 -3.15
CA ILE A 44 11.57 -8.63 -1.82
C ILE A 44 10.37 -9.03 -0.96
N GLY A 45 9.19 -9.24 -1.55
CA GLY A 45 7.99 -9.62 -0.82
C GLY A 45 8.04 -11.03 -0.20
N ALA A 46 8.89 -11.91 -0.72
CA ALA A 46 9.11 -13.26 -0.19
C ALA A 46 10.02 -13.24 1.06
N ASP A 47 10.96 -12.31 1.14
CA ASP A 47 11.81 -12.07 2.33
C ASP A 47 11.06 -11.18 3.34
N LEU A 48 10.74 -11.74 4.51
CA LEU A 48 10.00 -11.05 5.55
C LEU A 48 10.73 -9.80 6.07
N ALA A 49 12.05 -9.89 6.30
CA ALA A 49 12.83 -8.81 6.87
C ALA A 49 12.92 -7.64 5.88
N LYS A 50 13.31 -7.93 4.63
CA LYS A 50 13.41 -6.91 3.57
C LYS A 50 12.06 -6.28 3.26
N ARG A 51 10.98 -7.07 3.17
CA ARG A 51 9.62 -6.57 2.96
C ARG A 51 9.21 -5.59 4.06
N ASN A 52 9.43 -5.97 5.32
CA ASN A 52 9.03 -5.15 6.46
C ASN A 52 9.85 -3.87 6.55
N TYR A 53 11.15 -3.93 6.24
CA TYR A 53 11.99 -2.74 6.18
C TYR A 53 11.57 -1.77 5.07
N VAL A 54 11.28 -2.26 3.87
CA VAL A 54 10.74 -1.43 2.78
C VAL A 54 9.43 -0.77 3.18
N ARG A 55 8.55 -1.52 3.85
CA ARG A 55 7.30 -0.97 4.39
C ARG A 55 7.57 0.13 5.42
N TYR A 56 8.49 -0.09 6.36
CA TYR A 56 8.93 0.89 7.33
C TYR A 56 9.42 2.18 6.67
N LEU A 57 10.30 2.09 5.66
CA LEU A 57 10.80 3.27 4.96
C LEU A 57 9.70 4.04 4.22
N VAL A 58 8.72 3.34 3.63
CA VAL A 58 7.59 3.99 2.97
C VAL A 58 6.68 4.71 3.98
N GLU A 59 6.37 4.08 5.11
CA GLU A 59 5.62 4.70 6.20
C GLU A 59 6.38 5.92 6.75
N ARG A 60 7.70 5.79 6.94
CA ARG A 60 8.56 6.87 7.42
C ARG A 60 8.60 8.06 6.45
N TYR A 61 8.69 7.79 5.15
CA TYR A 61 8.59 8.84 4.13
C TYR A 61 7.24 9.57 4.19
N HIS A 62 6.14 8.83 4.39
CA HIS A 62 4.82 9.46 4.53
C HIS A 62 4.75 10.39 5.75
N GLU A 63 5.22 9.94 6.92
CA GLU A 63 5.28 10.77 8.14
C GLU A 63 6.08 12.06 7.92
N HIS A 64 7.23 11.96 7.26
CA HIS A 64 8.06 13.14 6.95
C HIS A 64 7.33 14.09 5.99
N ARG A 65 6.61 13.56 5.01
CA ARG A 65 5.82 14.35 4.06
C ARG A 65 4.60 15.01 4.71
N GLU A 66 3.98 14.38 5.69
CA GLU A 66 2.93 15.00 6.49
C GLU A 66 3.49 16.09 7.40
N ALA A 67 4.66 15.87 8.01
CA ALA A 67 5.33 16.88 8.81
C ALA A 67 5.75 18.11 7.98
N ASP A 68 6.15 17.92 6.72
CA ASP A 68 6.46 19.00 5.76
C ASP A 68 5.31 20.00 5.61
N VAL A 69 4.05 19.59 5.80
CA VAL A 69 2.89 20.51 5.79
C VAL A 69 3.02 21.58 6.88
N ARG A 70 3.58 21.21 8.04
CA ARG A 70 3.82 22.15 9.15
C ARG A 70 4.90 23.18 8.83
N PHE A 71 5.76 22.90 7.86
CA PHE A 71 6.80 23.81 7.38
C PHE A 71 6.33 24.70 6.22
N GLY A 72 5.02 24.68 5.89
CA GLY A 72 4.43 25.56 4.89
C GLY A 72 4.24 24.92 3.51
N ARG A 73 4.42 23.61 3.37
CA ARG A 73 4.05 22.90 2.14
C ARG A 73 2.54 22.75 2.03
N THR A 74 1.96 23.24 0.94
CA THR A 74 0.50 23.26 0.75
C THR A 74 -0.01 22.18 -0.21
N ASP A 75 0.89 21.55 -0.97
CA ASP A 75 0.54 20.51 -1.92
C ASP A 75 0.12 19.21 -1.22
N ARG A 76 -1.11 18.77 -1.54
CA ARG A 76 -1.69 17.53 -1.04
C ARG A 76 -0.86 16.34 -1.51
N PHE A 77 -0.17 15.69 -0.58
CA PHE A 77 0.59 14.48 -0.87
C PHE A 77 -0.34 13.26 -0.86
N HIS A 78 -0.23 12.41 -1.88
CA HIS A 78 -0.95 11.14 -1.96
C HIS A 78 0.02 9.98 -1.74
N TYR A 79 -0.31 9.13 -0.77
CA TYR A 79 0.48 7.93 -0.42
C TYR A 79 0.83 7.08 -1.65
N SER A 80 -0.10 6.91 -2.60
CA SER A 80 0.11 6.11 -3.81
C SER A 80 1.19 6.63 -4.75
N VAL A 81 1.61 7.90 -4.64
CA VAL A 81 2.63 8.49 -5.52
C VAL A 81 3.98 7.82 -5.33
N ILE A 82 4.34 7.41 -4.11
CA ILE A 82 5.62 6.74 -3.89
C ILE A 82 5.67 5.38 -4.58
N PHE A 83 4.57 4.61 -4.51
CA PHE A 83 4.47 3.31 -5.18
C PHE A 83 4.56 3.47 -6.70
N LYS A 84 3.89 4.48 -7.28
CA LYS A 84 4.01 4.78 -8.72
C LYS A 84 5.43 5.16 -9.13
N ASN A 85 6.13 5.93 -8.29
CA ASN A 85 7.51 6.32 -8.57
C ASN A 85 8.47 5.12 -8.48
N ILE A 86 8.25 4.23 -7.51
CA ILE A 86 8.99 2.97 -7.39
C ILE A 86 8.74 2.11 -8.63
N GLU A 87 7.48 1.93 -9.01
CA GLU A 87 7.11 1.14 -10.19
C GLU A 87 7.72 1.71 -11.48
N ALA A 88 7.72 3.03 -11.66
CA ALA A 88 8.35 3.68 -12.81
C ALA A 88 9.88 3.49 -12.84
N ARG A 89 10.55 3.51 -11.68
CA ARG A 89 12.02 3.40 -11.58
C ARG A 89 12.50 1.94 -11.68
N PHE A 90 11.80 1.04 -11.01
CA PHE A 90 12.21 -0.36 -10.90
C PHE A 90 11.51 -1.28 -11.91
N GLN A 91 10.55 -0.73 -12.67
CA GLN A 91 9.72 -1.45 -13.66
C GLN A 91 8.94 -2.63 -13.05
N ALA A 92 8.73 -2.60 -11.74
CA ALA A 92 8.03 -3.64 -11.00
C ALA A 92 7.32 -3.04 -9.79
N PRO A 93 6.18 -3.63 -9.36
CA PRO A 93 5.54 -3.27 -8.10
C PRO A 93 6.52 -3.46 -6.93
N THR A 94 6.45 -2.59 -5.91
CA THR A 94 7.44 -2.48 -4.82
C THR A 94 7.90 -3.80 -4.22
N TYR A 95 6.99 -4.74 -3.96
CA TYR A 95 7.33 -6.03 -3.34
C TYR A 95 7.67 -7.14 -4.33
N PHE A 96 7.43 -6.93 -5.63
CA PHE A 96 7.80 -7.86 -6.70
C PHE A 96 9.20 -7.57 -7.29
N ILE A 97 9.87 -6.53 -6.79
CA ILE A 97 11.25 -6.23 -7.15
C ILE A 97 12.16 -7.39 -6.70
N PRO A 98 13.13 -7.84 -7.53
CA PRO A 98 14.09 -8.86 -7.14
C PRO A 98 14.88 -8.47 -5.89
N GLU A 99 15.15 -9.44 -5.02
CA GLU A 99 15.91 -9.20 -3.78
C GLU A 99 17.31 -8.63 -4.02
N ALA A 100 17.93 -8.93 -5.17
CA ALA A 100 19.23 -8.39 -5.56
C ALA A 100 19.23 -6.86 -5.73
N ARG A 101 18.05 -6.23 -5.92
CA ARG A 101 17.89 -4.77 -6.03
C ARG A 101 17.35 -4.14 -4.75
N PHE A 102 17.37 -4.88 -3.64
CA PHE A 102 16.90 -4.39 -2.35
C PHE A 102 17.66 -3.16 -1.88
N GLU A 103 19.00 -3.20 -1.91
CA GLU A 103 19.85 -2.07 -1.51
C GLU A 103 19.53 -0.81 -2.35
N GLU A 104 19.40 -0.98 -3.68
CA GLU A 104 19.03 0.11 -4.58
C GLU A 104 17.66 0.72 -4.22
N LEU A 105 16.69 -0.11 -3.82
CA LEU A 105 15.37 0.35 -3.39
C LEU A 105 15.41 1.04 -2.02
N ALA A 106 16.20 0.51 -1.08
CA ALA A 106 16.40 1.09 0.24
C ALA A 106 17.04 2.47 0.11
N ASP A 107 18.16 2.58 -0.62
CA ASP A 107 18.85 3.84 -0.89
C ASP A 107 17.93 4.86 -1.58
N TYR A 108 17.14 4.40 -2.55
CA TYR A 108 16.17 5.26 -3.21
C TYR A 108 15.15 5.83 -2.20
N LEU A 109 14.58 5.00 -1.33
CA LEU A 109 13.61 5.42 -0.33
C LEU A 109 14.23 6.32 0.74
N GLN A 110 15.40 5.96 1.26
CA GLN A 110 16.18 6.76 2.20
C GLN A 110 16.48 8.15 1.63
N GLY A 111 16.97 8.22 0.39
CA GLY A 111 17.20 9.48 -0.30
C GLY A 111 15.91 10.30 -0.52
N ARG A 112 14.75 9.66 -0.66
CA ARG A 112 13.45 10.37 -0.70
C ARG A 112 13.08 10.96 0.66
N ILE A 113 13.37 10.26 1.76
CA ILE A 113 13.16 10.74 3.14
C ILE A 113 14.09 11.93 3.41
N ASP A 114 15.39 11.79 3.12
CA ASP A 114 16.39 12.82 3.38
C ASP A 114 16.14 14.11 2.59
N ASN A 115 15.48 13.99 1.43
CA ASN A 115 15.10 15.14 0.61
C ASN A 115 13.82 15.86 1.06
N THR A 116 13.11 15.37 2.07
CA THR A 116 11.99 16.11 2.70
C THR A 116 12.50 17.32 3.48
N MET A 117 11.63 18.31 3.76
CA MET A 117 12.06 19.46 4.56
C MET A 117 12.42 19.04 5.98
N LEU A 118 11.61 18.18 6.61
CA LEU A 118 11.93 17.61 7.91
C LEU A 118 13.25 16.82 7.87
N GLY A 119 13.44 15.98 6.85
CA GLY A 119 14.66 15.19 6.69
C GLY A 119 15.92 16.05 6.62
N ARG A 120 15.87 17.15 5.86
CA ARG A 120 16.96 18.15 5.78
C ARG A 120 17.18 18.89 7.11
N VAL A 121 16.12 19.21 7.84
CA VAL A 121 16.21 19.87 9.15
C VAL A 121 16.84 18.93 10.18
N ASN A 122 16.42 17.67 10.21
CA ASN A 122 16.99 16.64 11.08
C ASN A 122 18.46 16.38 10.77
N ALA A 123 18.84 16.30 9.49
CA ALA A 123 20.23 16.16 9.07
C ALA A 123 21.10 17.31 9.59
N LYS A 124 20.61 18.56 9.52
CA LYS A 124 21.31 19.73 10.11
C LYS A 124 21.45 19.67 11.64
N ARG A 125 20.56 18.92 12.31
CA ARG A 125 20.54 18.75 13.77
C ARG A 125 21.24 17.47 14.24
N GLY A 126 21.75 16.65 13.33
CA GLY A 126 22.34 15.34 13.66
C GLY A 126 21.33 14.31 14.15
N ILE A 127 20.04 14.48 13.84
CA ILE A 127 18.98 13.54 14.19
C ILE A 127 18.80 12.56 13.04
N ALA A 128 18.83 11.25 13.33
CA ALA A 128 18.60 10.22 12.33
C ALA A 128 17.14 10.24 11.81
N ASN A 129 16.97 10.14 10.49
CA ASN A 129 15.64 10.12 9.86
C ASN A 129 15.01 8.74 9.87
N TYR A 130 15.83 7.70 9.82
CA TYR A 130 15.46 6.29 9.74
C TYR A 130 16.56 5.44 10.37
N GLU A 131 16.22 4.21 10.70
CA GLU A 131 17.15 3.15 11.11
C GLU A 131 17.76 2.48 9.88
N SER A 132 19.00 2.01 9.99
CA SER A 132 19.60 1.14 8.99
C SER A 132 18.88 -0.22 8.94
N PHE A 133 19.09 -0.99 7.86
CA PHE A 133 18.46 -2.31 7.75
C PHE A 133 18.88 -3.24 8.89
N ASP A 134 20.16 -3.26 9.23
CA ASP A 134 20.69 -4.12 10.29
C ASP A 134 20.12 -3.73 11.66
N GLU A 135 20.10 -2.43 11.99
CA GLU A 135 19.48 -1.92 13.22
C GLU A 135 18.00 -2.29 13.29
N TYR A 136 17.27 -2.10 12.19
CA TYR A 136 15.85 -2.43 12.12
C TYR A 136 15.61 -3.93 12.36
N VAL A 137 16.41 -4.80 11.74
CA VAL A 137 16.32 -6.26 11.92
C VAL A 137 16.63 -6.62 13.37
N MET A 138 17.69 -6.05 13.95
CA MET A 138 18.05 -6.31 15.35
C MET A 138 16.96 -5.85 16.33
N GLN A 139 16.31 -4.73 16.08
CA GLN A 139 15.32 -4.15 17.00
C GLN A 139 13.91 -4.74 16.83
N HIS A 140 13.52 -5.09 15.60
CA HIS A 140 12.13 -5.44 15.27
C HIS A 140 11.93 -6.87 14.77
N MET A 141 12.98 -7.57 14.36
CA MET A 141 12.89 -8.95 13.85
C MET A 141 13.62 -9.97 14.73
N ALA A 142 14.59 -9.55 15.53
CA ALA A 142 15.15 -10.42 16.56
C ALA A 142 14.05 -10.72 17.58
N ALA A 143 13.70 -12.01 17.73
CA ALA A 143 12.83 -12.44 18.80
C ALA A 143 13.37 -11.91 20.14
N PRO A 144 12.52 -11.47 21.09
CA PRO A 144 13.00 -11.07 22.40
C PRO A 144 13.76 -12.27 22.99
N VAL A 145 15.07 -12.12 23.11
CA VAL A 145 15.88 -13.01 23.93
C VAL A 145 15.32 -12.89 25.34
N ALA A 146 14.50 -13.88 25.70
CA ALA A 146 14.01 -14.04 27.04
C ALA A 146 15.23 -14.18 27.96
N GLY A 147 15.46 -13.15 28.77
CA GLY A 147 16.30 -13.23 29.96
C GLY A 147 15.57 -13.93 31.11
#